data_AF-A0A7N5P094-F1
#
_entry.id   AF-A0A7N5P094-F1
#
_cell.length_a   1.000
_cell.length_b   1.000
_cell.length_c   1.000
_cell.angle_alpha   90.00
_cell.angle_beta   90.00
_cell.angle_gamma   90.00
#
_symmetry.space_group_name_H-M   'P 1'
#
loop_
_entity.id
_entity.type
_entity.pdbx_description
1 polymer ?
#
loop_
_entity_poly.entity_id
_entity_poly.type
_entity_poly.pdbx_seq_one_letter_code
_entity_poly.pdbx_strand_id
1 'polypeptide(L)'
;GRGGRGRGRGGHMTFSVEAVGIGRGEALPPPTLQPSPLFPPLEYKPVPLQAGEEIEYMLALKQEFRGAMKSLPYFIKPSAPKKDIERYSDKYQMPGPAENAIEWSPDWRQLPPELKIRVQKTRKERRTVPAPKRQAKVSADKEEAIKKLETLEKKEEEVTSEEEEE
;
A
#
# COMPACT_ATOMS: atom_id res chain seq x y z
N GLY A 1 72.38 27.83 -27.27
CA GLY A 1 71.06 28.40 -27.60
C GLY A 1 70.14 28.23 -26.40
N ARG A 2 69.46 29.30 -25.99
CA ARG A 2 68.64 29.38 -24.78
C ARG A 2 67.34 28.56 -24.88
N GLY A 3 66.98 27.91 -23.77
CA GLY A 3 65.67 28.10 -23.14
C GLY A 3 64.52 27.22 -23.64
N GLY A 4 64.43 26.00 -23.11
CA GLY A 4 63.18 25.24 -23.09
C GLY A 4 62.11 25.98 -22.27
N ARG A 5 60.98 26.28 -22.91
CA ARG A 5 59.80 26.89 -22.27
C ARG A 5 58.72 25.83 -22.08
N GLY A 6 58.84 25.04 -21.01
CA GLY A 6 57.73 24.29 -20.45
C GLY A 6 56.75 25.26 -19.79
N ARG A 7 55.56 25.45 -20.36
CA ARG A 7 54.51 26.30 -19.80
C ARG A 7 53.90 25.60 -18.58
N GLY A 8 54.21 26.11 -17.39
CA GLY A 8 53.62 25.66 -16.13
C GLY A 8 52.12 25.95 -16.08
N ARG A 9 51.31 24.88 -16.10
CA ARG A 9 49.89 24.90 -15.71
C ARG A 9 49.83 24.93 -14.18
N GLY A 10 49.92 26.11 -13.57
CA GLY A 10 50.13 26.21 -12.11
C GLY A 10 49.40 27.35 -11.40
N GLY A 11 48.25 27.82 -11.92
CA GLY A 11 47.49 28.91 -11.29
C GLY A 11 46.00 28.67 -11.32
N HIS A 12 45.46 27.89 -10.38
CA HIS A 12 44.01 27.69 -10.24
C HIS A 12 43.50 27.63 -8.79
N MET A 13 44.29 28.08 -7.81
CA MET A 13 43.91 28.06 -6.39
C MET A 13 43.94 29.50 -5.87
N THR A 14 42.85 29.97 -5.25
CA THR A 14 42.71 31.34 -4.73
C THR A 14 43.40 31.55 -3.38
N PHE A 15 43.96 30.49 -2.79
CA PHE A 15 44.66 30.48 -1.50
C PHE A 15 46.11 29.99 -1.66
N SER A 16 46.97 30.37 -0.71
CA SER A 16 48.38 29.97 -0.69
C SER A 16 48.54 28.49 -0.32
N VAL A 17 48.96 27.67 -1.29
CA VAL A 17 49.24 26.24 -1.13
C VAL A 17 50.28 25.95 -0.03
N GLU A 18 51.27 26.84 0.11
CA GLU A 18 52.33 26.77 1.13
C GLU A 18 51.80 26.90 2.56
N ALA A 19 50.73 27.67 2.78
CA ALA A 19 50.09 27.78 4.10
C ALA A 19 49.28 26.53 4.50
N VAL A 20 48.94 25.69 3.52
CA VAL A 20 48.29 24.39 3.74
C VAL A 20 49.32 23.28 3.99
N GLY A 21 50.62 23.62 3.96
CA GLY A 21 51.71 22.69 4.25
C GLY A 21 52.22 21.92 3.04
N ILE A 22 51.81 22.29 1.82
CA ILE A 22 52.36 21.72 0.58
C ILE A 22 53.44 22.67 0.06
N GLY A 23 54.70 22.23 0.14
CA GLY A 23 55.86 23.01 -0.27
C GLY A 23 55.91 23.27 -1.79
N ARG A 24 56.67 24.29 -2.20
CA ARG A 24 56.89 24.54 -3.63
C ARG A 24 57.65 23.37 -4.27
N GLY A 25 57.02 22.70 -5.22
CA GLY A 25 57.57 21.53 -5.89
C GLY A 25 57.19 20.19 -5.25
N GLU A 26 56.45 20.21 -4.14
CA GLU A 26 55.85 19.02 -3.56
C GLU A 26 54.65 18.54 -4.41
N ALA A 27 54.46 17.23 -4.48
CA ALA A 27 53.43 16.64 -5.31
C ALA A 27 52.04 16.93 -4.73
N LEU A 28 51.23 17.68 -5.48
CA LEU A 28 49.81 17.83 -5.17
C LEU A 28 49.10 16.48 -5.28
N PRO A 29 48.07 16.23 -4.46
CA PRO A 29 47.30 15.00 -4.56
C PRO A 29 46.75 14.85 -5.99
N PRO A 30 46.81 13.64 -6.57
CA PRO A 30 46.35 13.43 -7.94
C PRO A 30 44.85 13.73 -8.06
N PRO A 31 44.41 14.30 -9.20
CA PRO A 31 42.99 14.56 -9.41
C PRO A 31 42.23 13.22 -9.48
N THR A 32 41.12 13.12 -8.74
CA THR A 32 40.24 11.95 -8.80
C THR A 32 39.52 11.92 -10.15
N LEU A 33 39.89 10.98 -11.03
CA LEU A 33 39.31 10.88 -12.39
C LEU A 33 37.92 10.25 -12.41
N GLN A 34 37.60 9.42 -11.41
CA GLN A 34 36.33 8.72 -11.28
C GLN A 34 35.88 8.77 -9.82
N PRO A 35 34.57 8.93 -9.53
CA PRO A 35 34.07 8.80 -8.17
C PRO A 35 34.37 7.41 -7.61
N SER A 36 34.59 7.33 -6.30
CA SER A 36 34.74 6.05 -5.60
C SER A 36 33.51 5.15 -5.86
N PRO A 37 33.69 3.83 -5.97
CA PRO A 37 32.58 2.92 -6.17
C PRO A 37 31.58 2.98 -5.00
N LEU A 38 30.32 2.65 -5.28
CA LEU A 38 29.24 2.61 -4.27
C LEU A 38 29.54 1.63 -3.12
N PHE A 39 30.24 0.53 -3.45
CA PHE A 39 30.65 -0.50 -2.50
C PHE A 39 32.17 -0.71 -2.59
N PRO A 40 32.97 -0.02 -1.76
CA PRO A 40 34.40 -0.27 -1.70
C PRO A 40 34.68 -1.70 -1.20
N PRO A 41 35.73 -2.36 -1.70
CA PRO A 41 36.09 -3.71 -1.25
C PRO A 41 36.49 -3.68 0.23
N LEU A 42 35.89 -4.58 1.01
CA LEU A 42 36.21 -4.76 2.42
C LEU A 42 37.38 -5.72 2.59
N GLU A 43 38.31 -5.39 3.48
CA GLU A 43 39.46 -6.24 3.83
C GLU A 43 39.04 -7.51 4.58
N TYR A 44 37.99 -7.41 5.41
CA TYR A 44 37.51 -8.51 6.25
C TYR A 44 36.08 -8.92 5.90
N LYS A 45 35.80 -10.21 6.11
CA LYS A 45 34.46 -10.79 5.96
C LYS A 45 33.79 -10.95 7.33
N PRO A 46 32.45 -10.93 7.39
CA PRO A 46 31.73 -11.19 8.63
C PRO A 46 31.97 -12.62 9.12
N VAL A 47 31.84 -12.82 10.43
CA VAL A 47 32.00 -14.12 11.08
C VAL A 47 30.89 -15.09 10.59
N PRO A 48 31.22 -16.37 10.30
CA PRO A 48 30.22 -17.37 9.94
C PRO A 48 29.16 -17.55 11.02
N LEU A 49 27.96 -17.95 10.61
CA LEU A 49 26.88 -18.25 11.55
C LEU A 49 27.21 -19.50 12.38
N GLN A 50 26.80 -19.48 13.64
CA GLN A 50 26.92 -20.63 14.53
C GLN A 50 25.99 -21.76 14.07
N ALA A 51 26.49 -22.99 14.06
CA ALA A 51 25.75 -24.19 13.73
C ALA A 51 25.47 -25.00 15.00
N GLY A 52 24.33 -25.70 15.04
CA GLY A 52 23.94 -26.57 16.14
C GLY A 52 22.43 -26.72 16.27
N GLU A 53 21.99 -27.85 16.82
CA GLU A 53 20.58 -28.22 16.96
C GLU A 53 19.77 -27.18 17.77
N GLU A 54 20.35 -26.63 18.83
CA GLU A 54 19.70 -25.59 19.66
C GLU A 54 19.41 -24.31 18.86
N ILE A 55 20.35 -23.90 18.01
CA ILE A 55 20.23 -22.69 17.20
C ILE A 55 19.20 -22.91 16.08
N GLU A 56 19.20 -24.10 15.48
CA GLU A 56 18.21 -24.50 14.49
C GLU A 56 16.80 -24.58 15.09
N TYR A 57 16.67 -25.10 16.32
CA TYR A 57 15.41 -25.10 17.05
C TYR A 57 14.90 -23.68 17.31
N MET A 58 15.75 -22.78 17.82
CA MET A 58 15.39 -21.38 18.02
C MET A 58 15.00 -20.68 16.71
N LEU A 59 15.68 -21.00 15.60
CA LEU A 59 15.35 -20.49 14.28
C LEU A 59 13.96 -20.96 13.85
N ALA A 60 13.66 -22.26 13.97
CA ALA A 60 12.35 -22.82 13.65
C ALA A 60 11.24 -22.17 14.49
N LEU A 61 11.44 -22.08 15.81
CA LEU A 61 10.51 -21.42 16.74
C LEU A 61 10.27 -19.96 16.34
N LYS A 62 11.33 -19.22 15.98
CA LYS A 62 11.21 -17.84 15.50
C LYS A 62 10.35 -17.76 14.23
N GLN A 63 10.44 -18.73 13.32
CA GLN A 63 9.61 -18.75 12.11
C GLN A 63 8.15 -19.01 12.44
N GLU A 64 7.86 -20.01 13.29
CA GLU A 64 6.51 -20.33 13.75
C GLU A 64 5.87 -19.15 14.49
N PHE A 65 6.63 -18.49 15.35
CA PHE A 65 6.18 -17.32 16.11
C PHE A 65 5.69 -16.20 15.19
N ARG A 66 6.33 -15.99 14.02
CA ARG A 66 5.84 -15.01 13.04
C ARG A 66 4.48 -15.37 12.48
N GLY A 67 4.19 -16.65 12.28
CA GLY A 67 2.88 -17.14 11.84
C GLY A 67 1.83 -16.95 12.92
N ALA A 68 2.14 -17.41 14.15
CA ALA A 68 1.26 -17.28 15.31
C ALA A 68 0.93 -15.82 15.63
N MET A 69 1.91 -14.92 15.60
CA MET A 69 1.67 -13.50 15.89
C MET A 69 0.74 -12.83 14.88
N LYS A 70 0.71 -13.28 13.62
CA LYS A 70 -0.19 -12.75 12.59
C LYS A 70 -1.63 -13.28 12.69
N SER A 71 -1.84 -14.42 13.33
CA SER A 71 -3.17 -14.97 13.58
C SER A 71 -3.79 -14.47 14.88
N LEU A 72 -3.00 -13.89 15.79
CA LEU A 72 -3.50 -13.30 17.02
C LEU A 72 -4.34 -12.02 16.76
N PRO A 73 -5.32 -11.72 17.61
CA PRO A 73 -6.17 -10.53 17.48
C PRO A 73 -5.41 -9.21 17.75
N TYR A 74 -4.17 -9.30 18.23
CA TYR A 74 -3.27 -8.16 18.40
C TYR A 74 -2.63 -7.69 17.08
N PHE A 75 -2.75 -8.49 16.01
CA PHE A 75 -2.29 -8.12 14.68
C PHE A 75 -3.31 -7.22 13.98
N ILE A 76 -3.23 -5.92 14.27
CA ILE A 76 -4.12 -4.91 13.68
C ILE A 76 -3.73 -4.72 12.21
N LYS A 77 -4.63 -5.11 11.29
CA LYS A 77 -4.47 -4.90 9.86
C LYS A 77 -4.82 -3.45 9.50
N PRO A 78 -4.15 -2.86 8.49
CA PRO A 78 -4.59 -1.58 7.96
C PRO A 78 -6.02 -1.69 7.41
N SER A 79 -6.83 -0.66 7.61
CA SER A 79 -8.19 -0.61 7.07
C SER A 79 -8.16 -0.80 5.56
N ALA A 80 -8.96 -1.72 5.05
CA ALA A 80 -9.14 -1.88 3.63
C ALA A 80 -9.65 -0.57 3.01
N PRO A 81 -9.21 -0.22 1.78
CA PRO A 81 -9.80 0.88 1.05
C PRO A 81 -11.27 0.59 0.78
N LYS A 82 -12.07 1.65 0.68
CA LYS A 82 -13.48 1.52 0.29
C LYS A 82 -13.54 0.93 -1.11
N LYS A 83 -14.38 -0.10 -1.31
CA LYS A 83 -14.64 -0.68 -2.62
C LYS A 83 -15.36 0.35 -3.51
N ASP A 84 -15.01 0.39 -4.79
CA ASP A 84 -15.60 1.35 -5.74
C ASP A 84 -17.07 1.06 -6.06
N ILE A 85 -17.46 -0.22 -6.04
CA ILE A 85 -18.80 -0.70 -6.41
C ILE A 85 -19.21 -1.78 -5.42
N GLU A 86 -20.43 -1.68 -4.89
CA GLU A 86 -21.06 -2.73 -4.09
C GLU A 86 -21.50 -3.88 -5.00
N ARG A 87 -21.04 -5.10 -4.73
CA ARG A 87 -21.38 -6.28 -5.53
C ARG A 87 -22.17 -7.27 -4.69
N TYR A 88 -23.13 -7.96 -5.31
CA TYR A 88 -23.84 -9.04 -4.63
C TYR A 88 -22.90 -10.15 -4.13
N SER A 89 -21.77 -10.36 -4.83
CA SER A 89 -20.72 -11.30 -4.41
C SER A 89 -20.09 -10.96 -3.06
N ASP A 90 -20.11 -9.69 -2.65
CA ASP A 90 -19.50 -9.25 -1.38
C ASP A 90 -20.19 -9.92 -0.18
N LYS A 91 -21.48 -10.29 -0.30
CA LYS A 91 -22.23 -11.02 0.73
C LYS A 91 -21.55 -12.31 1.16
N TYR A 92 -20.79 -12.95 0.27
CA TYR A 92 -20.12 -14.22 0.52
C TYR A 92 -18.60 -14.07 0.70
N GLN A 93 -18.07 -12.86 0.52
CA GLN A 93 -16.64 -12.57 0.71
C GLN A 93 -16.32 -12.04 2.11
N MET A 94 -17.34 -11.80 2.95
CA MET A 94 -17.18 -11.19 4.28
C MET A 94 -16.20 -12.00 5.15
N PRO A 95 -15.01 -11.45 5.47
CA PRO A 95 -14.15 -12.05 6.48
C PRO A 95 -14.62 -11.58 7.86
N GLY A 96 -15.61 -12.24 8.45
CA GLY A 96 -15.98 -12.03 9.86
C GLY A 96 -16.34 -10.58 10.26
N PRO A 97 -16.32 -10.26 11.57
CA PRO A 97 -16.64 -8.93 12.09
C PRO A 97 -15.79 -7.86 11.39
N ALA A 98 -16.42 -6.72 11.06
CA ALA A 98 -15.84 -5.62 10.30
C ALA A 98 -14.33 -5.47 10.54
N GLU A 99 -13.53 -5.48 9.46
CA GLU A 99 -12.05 -5.55 9.47
C GLU A 99 -11.33 -4.51 10.35
N ASN A 100 -12.07 -3.55 10.91
CA ASN A 100 -11.61 -2.45 11.75
C ASN A 100 -12.12 -2.50 13.19
N ALA A 101 -12.84 -3.55 13.60
CA ALA A 101 -13.27 -3.74 14.98
C ALA A 101 -12.19 -4.52 15.74
N ILE A 102 -11.73 -3.96 16.87
CA ILE A 102 -10.84 -4.70 17.78
C ILE A 102 -11.64 -5.91 18.30
N GLU A 103 -11.23 -7.10 17.89
CA GLU A 103 -11.88 -8.37 18.29
C GLU A 103 -11.66 -8.70 19.77
N TRP A 104 -10.55 -8.23 20.33
CA TRP A 104 -10.20 -8.40 21.75
C TRP A 104 -10.70 -7.22 22.60
N SER A 105 -11.04 -7.47 23.87
CA SER A 105 -11.53 -6.45 24.79
C SER A 105 -10.46 -6.05 25.81
N PRO A 106 -9.85 -4.84 25.72
CA PRO A 106 -8.90 -4.38 26.73
C PRO A 106 -9.60 -4.01 28.04
N ASP A 107 -8.87 -4.11 29.16
CA ASP A 107 -9.30 -3.52 30.42
C ASP A 107 -9.14 -1.98 30.37
N TRP A 108 -10.26 -1.30 30.15
CA TRP A 108 -10.33 0.15 30.05
C TRP A 108 -10.09 0.91 31.37
N ARG A 109 -9.90 0.20 32.49
CA ARG A 109 -9.51 0.83 33.77
C ARG A 109 -8.01 1.15 33.80
N GLN A 110 -7.21 0.36 33.10
CA GLN A 110 -5.75 0.54 33.02
C GLN A 110 -5.34 1.49 31.89
N LEU A 111 -6.20 1.67 30.89
CA LEU A 111 -5.93 2.53 29.74
C LEU A 111 -6.51 3.94 29.93
N PRO A 112 -5.85 4.98 29.38
CA PRO A 112 -6.42 6.32 29.31
C PRO A 112 -7.81 6.31 28.65
N PRO A 113 -8.76 7.13 29.14
CA PRO A 113 -10.14 7.14 28.63
C PRO A 113 -10.26 7.61 27.18
N GLU A 114 -9.23 8.24 26.62
CA GLU A 114 -9.14 8.70 25.23
C GLU A 114 -9.04 7.56 24.22
N LEU A 115 -8.46 6.42 24.64
CA LEU A 115 -8.28 5.24 23.78
C LEU A 115 -9.56 4.43 23.63
N LYS A 116 -10.60 4.73 24.41
CA LYS A 116 -11.90 4.06 24.33
C LYS A 116 -12.45 4.24 22.92
N ILE A 117 -12.61 3.13 22.20
CA ILE A 117 -13.25 3.12 20.88
C ILE A 117 -14.67 3.63 21.06
N ARG A 118 -14.89 4.90 20.70
CA ARG A 118 -16.24 5.43 20.54
C ARG A 118 -16.73 4.81 19.25
N VAL A 119 -17.50 3.73 19.33
CA VAL A 119 -18.20 3.18 18.17
C VAL A 119 -19.02 4.34 17.60
N GLN A 120 -18.49 4.98 16.56
CA GLN A 120 -19.24 5.86 15.71
C GLN A 120 -20.28 4.94 15.10
N LYS A 121 -21.45 4.85 15.76
CA LYS A 121 -22.66 4.31 15.15
C LYS A 121 -22.65 4.91 13.76
N THR A 122 -22.59 4.05 12.73
CA THR A 122 -22.69 4.46 11.34
C THR A 122 -23.73 5.55 11.33
N ARG A 123 -23.30 6.78 11.00
CA ARG A 123 -24.18 7.93 10.98
C ARG A 123 -25.20 7.52 9.94
N LYS A 124 -26.35 6.97 10.38
CA LYS A 124 -27.50 6.67 9.52
C LYS A 124 -27.54 7.86 8.61
N GLU A 125 -27.29 7.65 7.32
CA GLU A 125 -27.35 8.72 6.33
C GLU A 125 -28.57 9.52 6.74
N ARG A 126 -28.34 10.80 7.11
CA ARG A 126 -29.42 11.66 7.54
C ARG A 126 -30.42 11.53 6.42
N ARG A 127 -31.58 10.88 6.69
CA ARG A 127 -32.67 10.73 5.74
C ARG A 127 -32.76 12.08 5.08
N THR A 128 -32.34 12.16 3.82
CA THR A 128 -32.55 13.36 3.04
C THR A 128 -34.03 13.60 3.17
N VAL A 129 -34.37 14.76 3.72
CA VAL A 129 -35.77 15.17 3.89
C VAL A 129 -36.47 14.83 2.58
N PRO A 130 -37.53 14.01 2.57
CA PRO A 130 -38.14 13.62 1.31
C PRO A 130 -38.59 14.90 0.63
N ALA A 131 -37.98 15.21 -0.52
CA ALA A 131 -38.45 16.31 -1.35
C ALA A 131 -39.94 16.09 -1.60
N PRO A 132 -40.79 17.13 -1.55
CA PRO A 132 -42.22 16.97 -1.73
C PRO A 132 -42.46 16.26 -3.06
N LYS A 133 -43.22 15.16 -3.01
CA LYS A 133 -43.63 14.37 -4.18
C LYS A 133 -44.22 15.32 -5.23
N ARG A 134 -43.42 15.75 -6.20
CA ARG A 134 -43.94 16.19 -7.49
C ARG A 134 -44.40 14.91 -8.16
N GLN A 135 -45.71 14.82 -8.43
CA GLN A 135 -46.26 13.77 -9.26
C GLN A 135 -45.46 13.78 -10.57
N ALA A 136 -44.64 12.75 -10.76
CA ALA A 136 -43.90 12.57 -11.99
C ALA A 136 -44.97 12.35 -13.06
N LYS A 137 -45.10 13.30 -14.00
CA LYS A 137 -45.79 13.03 -15.26
C LYS A 137 -45.12 11.78 -15.83
N VAL A 138 -45.89 10.72 -16.00
CA VAL A 138 -45.43 9.49 -16.63
C VAL A 138 -44.97 9.90 -18.02
N SER A 139 -43.66 9.82 -18.27
CA SER A 139 -43.11 10.05 -19.59
C SER A 139 -43.62 8.93 -20.50
N ALA A 140 -44.10 9.29 -21.70
CA ALA A 140 -44.66 8.37 -22.69
C ALA A 140 -43.77 7.12 -22.91
N ASP A 141 -42.45 7.28 -22.77
CA ASP A 141 -41.45 6.21 -22.84
C ASP A 141 -41.73 5.02 -21.89
N LYS A 142 -42.31 5.25 -20.71
CA LYS A 142 -42.64 4.17 -19.76
C LYS A 142 -43.85 3.37 -20.21
N GLU A 143 -44.85 4.03 -20.77
CA GLU A 143 -46.04 3.36 -21.31
C GLU A 143 -45.70 2.57 -22.57
N GLU A 144 -44.82 3.10 -23.42
CA GLU A 144 -44.29 2.37 -24.57
C GLU A 144 -43.42 1.17 -24.15
N ALA A 145 -42.62 1.31 -23.09
CA ALA A 145 -41.85 0.21 -22.53
C ALA A 145 -42.76 -0.89 -21.95
N ILE A 146 -43.83 -0.53 -21.23
CA ILE A 146 -44.80 -1.48 -20.70
C ILE A 146 -45.50 -2.22 -21.84
N LYS A 147 -45.97 -1.51 -22.87
CA LYS A 147 -46.59 -2.15 -24.05
C LYS A 147 -45.65 -3.11 -24.76
N LYS A 148 -44.36 -2.75 -24.89
CA LYS A 148 -43.35 -3.65 -25.48
C LYS A 148 -43.16 -4.91 -24.64
N LEU A 149 -43.13 -4.80 -23.31
CA LEU A 149 -43.04 -5.96 -22.42
C LEU A 149 -44.28 -6.86 -22.51
N GLU A 150 -45.48 -6.29 -22.51
CA GLU A 150 -46.72 -7.05 -22.68
C GLU A 150 -46.79 -7.76 -24.04
N THR A 151 -46.25 -7.17 -25.11
CA THR A 151 -46.18 -7.85 -26.42
C THR A 151 -45.16 -8.97 -26.47
N LEU A 152 -44.10 -8.91 -25.65
CA LEU A 152 -43.13 -9.99 -25.56
C LEU A 152 -43.69 -11.15 -24.74
N GLU A 153 -44.38 -10.85 -23.64
CA GLU A 153 -45.02 -11.87 -22.79
C GLU A 153 -46.06 -12.69 -23.56
N LYS A 154 -46.92 -12.04 -24.37
CA LYS A 154 -47.89 -12.78 -25.20
C LYS A 154 -47.23 -13.67 -26.28
N LYS A 155 -46.10 -13.22 -26.83
CA LYS A 155 -45.35 -14.04 -27.80
C LYS A 155 -44.67 -15.23 -27.12
N GLU A 156 -44.20 -15.06 -25.89
CA GLU A 156 -43.66 -16.18 -25.11
C GLU A 156 -44.76 -17.18 -24.74
N GLU A 157 -45.95 -16.71 -24.34
CA GLU A 157 -47.10 -17.57 -23.99
C GLU A 157 -47.59 -18.38 -25.20
N GLU A 158 -47.68 -17.77 -26.39
CA GLU A 158 -48.07 -18.43 -27.64
C GLU A 158 -47.04 -19.51 -28.05
N VAL A 159 -45.74 -19.22 -27.90
CA VAL A 159 -44.66 -20.19 -28.18
C VAL A 159 -44.66 -21.35 -27.18
N THR A 160 -44.98 -21.11 -25.90
CA THR A 160 -45.12 -22.20 -24.92
C THR A 160 -46.36 -23.06 -25.14
N SER A 161 -47.42 -22.52 -25.76
CA SER A 161 -48.62 -23.31 -26.09
C SER A 161 -48.47 -24.15 -27.36
N GLU A 162 -47.60 -23.76 -28.31
CA GLU A 162 -47.29 -24.58 -29.49
C GLU A 162 -46.31 -25.74 -29.18
N GLU A 163 -45.44 -25.61 -28.17
CA GLU A 163 -44.55 -26.72 -27.74
C GLU A 163 -45.24 -27.79 -26.88
N GLU A 164 -46.44 -27.55 -26.35
CA GLU A 164 -47.22 -28.55 -25.60
C GLU A 164 -48.18 -29.39 -26.48
N GLU A 165 -48.33 -29.06 -27.77
CA GLU A 165 -49.18 -29.81 -28.72
C GLU A 165 -48.40 -30.76 -29.69
N GLU A 166 -47.09 -30.98 -29.49
CA GLU A 166 -46.33 -32.08 -30.14
C GLU A 166 -46.06 -33.29 -29.22
#